data_AF-A0AAQ0QAI6-F1
#
_entry.id   AF-A0AAQ0QAI6-F1
#
_cell.length_a   1.000
_cell.length_b   1.000
_cell.length_c   1.000
_cell.angle_alpha   90.00
_cell.angle_beta   90.00
_cell.angle_gamma   90.00
#
_symmetry.space_group_name_H-M   'P 1'
#
loop_
_entity.id
_entity.type
_entity.pdbx_description
1 polymer ?
#
loop_
_entity_poly.entity_id
_entity_poly.type
_entity_poly.pdbx_seq_one_letter_code
_entity_poly.pdbx_strand_id
1 'polypeptide(L)'
;MYHLGCECRLNDLKRQSLIQQNPTIKMADASKDMKDEDARYKNIPFPIIAKTYKANAGNLALTAEALGIDRSTLWQWRKQFPELEKMLNDYDESLGDLAESKLMMAINEGNLTAIIFYLKTKHKGRGYIEGQEIKATVQGAIKGMSQEEAAEFIKQLEKEC
;
A
#
# COMPACT_ATOMS: atom_id res chain seq x y z
N MET A 1 -8.43 -47.40 1.89
CA MET A 1 -8.03 -47.20 3.30
C MET A 1 -6.80 -46.29 3.27
N TYR A 2 -6.98 -44.98 3.47
CA TYR A 2 -6.68 -44.26 4.73
C TYR A 2 -5.22 -44.50 5.18
N HIS A 3 -4.34 -43.55 5.44
CA HIS A 3 -4.38 -42.08 5.52
C HIS A 3 -2.91 -41.62 5.44
N LEU A 4 -2.60 -40.72 4.50
CA LEU A 4 -1.34 -39.96 4.48
C LEU A 4 -1.34 -38.99 5.67
N GLY A 5 -0.48 -39.23 6.64
CA GLY A 5 -0.27 -38.36 7.79
C GLY A 5 1.21 -38.15 8.04
N CYS A 6 1.57 -36.87 8.21
CA CYS A 6 2.80 -36.36 8.85
C CYS A 6 3.90 -35.78 7.95
N GLU A 7 3.56 -34.86 7.03
CA GLU A 7 4.56 -33.95 6.42
C GLU A 7 4.42 -32.48 6.86
N CYS A 8 3.49 -32.15 7.76
CA CYS A 8 3.25 -30.75 8.18
C CYS A 8 4.18 -30.22 9.29
N ARG A 9 5.14 -31.00 9.82
CA ARG A 9 5.92 -30.57 11.00
C ARG A 9 7.39 -30.19 10.73
N LEU A 10 7.86 -30.32 9.49
CA LEU A 10 9.27 -30.02 9.13
C LEU A 10 9.46 -28.69 8.38
N ASN A 11 8.38 -28.07 7.89
CA ASN A 11 8.46 -26.79 7.18
C ASN A 11 8.33 -25.55 8.08
N ASP A 12 7.92 -25.69 9.34
CA ASP A 12 7.87 -24.56 10.28
C ASP A 12 9.23 -24.23 10.91
N LEU A 13 10.12 -25.23 11.06
CA LEU A 13 11.46 -25.01 11.63
C LEU A 13 12.44 -24.40 10.62
N LYS A 14 12.28 -24.66 9.32
CA LYS A 14 13.12 -24.06 8.26
C LYS A 14 12.71 -22.64 7.90
N ARG A 15 11.52 -22.18 8.31
CA ARG A 15 11.08 -20.78 8.14
C ARG A 15 11.60 -19.85 9.25
N GLN A 16 12.01 -20.41 10.39
CA GLN A 16 12.59 -19.65 11.49
C GLN A 16 14.09 -19.34 11.30
N SER A 17 14.82 -20.10 10.47
CA SER A 17 16.28 -19.91 10.27
C SER A 17 16.66 -19.08 9.03
N LEU A 18 15.70 -18.67 8.20
CA LEU A 18 15.93 -17.88 6.98
C LEU A 18 15.79 -16.35 7.20
N ILE A 19 15.63 -15.93 8.45
CA ILE A 19 15.58 -14.52 8.87
C ILE A 19 16.97 -14.01 9.28
N GLN A 20 17.96 -14.90 9.40
CA GLN A 20 19.34 -14.55 9.69
C GLN A 20 20.18 -14.71 8.44
N GLN A 21 20.86 -13.62 8.06
CA GLN A 21 21.80 -13.46 6.94
C GLN A 21 21.20 -12.81 5.68
N ASN A 22 20.89 -11.51 5.79
CA ASN A 22 21.34 -10.58 4.75
C ASN A 22 22.18 -9.47 5.43
N PRO A 23 23.46 -9.28 5.04
CA PRO A 23 24.42 -8.50 5.79
C PRO A 23 24.41 -7.01 5.39
N THR A 24 24.70 -6.16 6.36
CA THR A 24 25.02 -4.72 6.25
C THR A 24 23.87 -3.75 5.95
N ILE A 25 23.06 -3.43 6.97
CA ILE A 25 22.74 -2.03 7.25
C ILE A 25 23.51 -1.66 8.52
N LYS A 26 24.63 -0.96 8.35
CA LYS A 26 25.32 -0.29 9.45
C LYS A 26 24.52 0.96 9.79
N MET A 27 23.93 1.00 10.97
CA MET A 27 23.57 2.22 11.71
C MET A 27 23.89 1.90 13.17
N ALA A 28 25.16 1.65 13.54
CA ALA A 28 26.12 2.68 13.96
C ALA A 28 25.49 3.67 14.95
N ASP A 29 25.71 3.39 16.25
CA ASP A 29 25.79 4.31 17.38
C ASP A 29 24.79 5.48 17.38
N ALA A 30 23.67 5.31 18.07
CA ALA A 30 22.77 6.40 18.48
C ALA A 30 23.36 7.25 19.63
N SER A 31 24.67 7.42 19.63
CA SER A 31 25.42 8.43 20.36
C SER A 31 26.41 9.04 19.37
N LYS A 32 25.89 9.79 18.41
CA LYS A 32 26.72 10.49 17.44
C LYS A 32 26.15 11.87 17.17
N ASP A 33 26.74 12.81 17.90
CA ASP A 33 26.92 14.21 17.53
C ASP A 33 25.65 14.98 17.13
N MET A 34 25.04 15.65 18.11
CA MET A 34 24.33 16.92 17.88
C MET A 34 25.31 17.92 17.27
N LYS A 35 25.57 17.83 15.97
CA LYS A 35 26.19 18.91 15.23
C LYS A 35 25.09 19.87 14.83
N ASP A 36 25.12 20.99 15.53
CA ASP A 36 24.57 22.29 15.22
C ASP A 36 24.63 22.59 13.70
N GLU A 37 23.58 22.26 12.97
CA GLU A 37 23.41 22.58 11.55
C GLU A 37 21.98 23.10 11.34
N ASP A 38 21.58 24.10 12.12
CA ASP A 38 20.63 25.16 11.73
C ASP A 38 20.32 26.07 12.93
N ALA A 39 21.25 26.96 13.30
CA ALA A 39 21.02 28.03 14.29
C ALA A 39 19.85 28.99 13.94
N ARG A 40 19.21 28.79 12.78
CA ARG A 40 18.06 29.54 12.24
C ARG A 40 16.75 29.22 12.96
N TYR A 41 16.54 27.97 13.38
CA TYR A 41 15.27 27.52 13.97
C TYR A 41 15.48 27.19 15.44
N LYS A 42 15.39 28.24 16.28
CA LYS A 42 15.52 28.13 17.73
C LYS A 42 14.62 27.01 18.28
N ASN A 43 15.26 25.94 18.77
CA ASN A 43 14.80 24.92 19.71
C ASN A 43 13.27 24.82 19.89
N ILE A 44 12.53 24.49 18.83
CA ILE A 44 11.07 24.35 18.89
C ILE A 44 10.76 23.00 19.53
N PRO A 45 10.07 22.96 20.68
CA PRO A 45 9.79 21.69 21.34
C PRO A 45 8.75 20.88 20.56
N PHE A 46 8.93 19.56 20.50
CA PHE A 46 8.06 18.66 19.74
C PHE A 46 6.57 18.76 20.08
N PRO A 47 6.15 18.96 21.36
CA PRO A 47 4.74 19.18 21.68
C PRO A 47 4.13 20.41 21.01
N ILE A 48 4.90 21.49 20.81
CA ILE A 48 4.43 22.68 20.09
C ILE A 48 4.25 22.35 18.62
N ILE A 49 5.21 21.64 18.01
CA ILE A 49 5.10 21.19 16.61
C ILE A 49 3.84 20.33 16.42
N ALA A 50 3.66 19.32 17.27
CA ALA A 50 2.49 18.45 17.23
C ALA A 50 1.17 19.23 17.45
N LYS A 51 1.14 20.21 18.37
CA LYS A 51 -0.03 21.06 18.59
C LYS A 51 -0.37 21.91 17.37
N THR A 52 0.62 22.54 16.75
CA THR A 52 0.43 23.35 15.53
C THR A 52 0.01 22.48 14.35
N TYR A 53 0.58 21.27 14.22
CA TYR A 53 0.19 20.30 13.21
C TYR A 53 -1.28 19.87 13.32
N LYS A 54 -1.74 19.64 14.56
CA LYS A 54 -3.15 19.36 14.87
C LYS A 54 -4.07 20.52 14.53
N ALA A 55 -3.66 21.75 14.83
CA ALA A 55 -4.45 22.94 14.48
C ALA A 55 -4.61 23.11 12.96
N ASN A 56 -3.62 22.67 12.19
CA ASN A 56 -3.58 22.75 10.73
C ASN A 56 -4.06 21.47 10.01
N ALA A 57 -4.80 20.59 10.70
CA ALA A 57 -5.38 19.38 10.13
C ALA A 57 -4.38 18.49 9.37
N GLY A 58 -3.15 18.36 9.88
CA GLY A 58 -2.13 17.48 9.30
C GLY A 58 -1.39 18.08 8.10
N ASN A 59 -1.60 19.37 7.81
CA ASN A 59 -0.91 20.01 6.70
C ASN A 59 0.51 20.45 7.09
N LEU A 60 1.52 19.78 6.54
CA LEU A 60 2.94 20.11 6.76
C LEU A 60 3.33 21.51 6.30
N ALA A 61 2.77 22.01 5.19
CA ALA A 61 3.13 23.33 4.66
C ALA A 61 2.61 24.45 5.57
N LEU A 62 1.33 24.37 5.96
CA LEU A 62 0.72 25.34 6.88
C LEU A 62 1.37 25.29 8.27
N THR A 63 1.78 24.10 8.71
CA THR A 63 2.48 23.94 9.99
C THR A 63 3.86 24.56 9.96
N ALA A 64 4.60 24.37 8.86
CA ALA A 64 5.91 24.98 8.67
C ALA A 64 5.81 26.52 8.64
N GLU A 65 4.84 27.05 7.90
CA GLU A 65 4.54 28.49 7.84
C GLU A 65 4.19 29.06 9.23
N ALA A 66 3.31 28.39 9.97
CA ALA A 66 2.89 28.81 11.32
C ALA A 66 4.04 28.76 12.35
N LEU A 67 5.03 27.90 12.15
CA LEU A 67 6.23 27.79 13.00
C LEU A 67 7.39 28.68 12.52
N GLY A 68 7.25 29.34 11.36
CA GLY A 68 8.32 30.13 10.75
C GLY A 68 9.51 29.29 10.27
N ILE A 69 9.27 28.03 9.94
CA ILE A 69 10.29 27.09 9.45
C ILE A 69 10.02 26.72 7.99
N ASP A 70 11.06 26.28 7.29
CA ASP A 70 10.86 25.71 5.95
C ASP A 70 10.22 24.32 6.02
N ARG A 71 9.38 23.99 5.03
CA ARG A 71 8.71 22.67 4.96
C ARG A 71 9.73 21.53 4.90
N SER A 72 10.87 21.73 4.23
CA SER A 72 11.91 20.69 4.14
C SER A 72 12.55 20.41 5.50
N THR A 73 12.72 21.43 6.35
CA THR A 73 13.19 21.28 7.73
C THR A 73 12.27 20.39 8.54
N LEU A 74 10.95 20.63 8.49
CA LEU A 74 9.98 19.79 9.20
C LEU A 74 10.00 18.33 8.71
N TRP A 75 10.20 18.11 7.41
CA TRP A 75 10.34 16.77 6.84
C TRP A 75 11.64 16.07 7.25
N GLN A 76 12.74 16.81 7.37
CA GLN A 76 14.00 16.28 7.91
C GLN A 76 13.85 15.89 9.37
N TRP A 77 13.19 16.72 10.19
CA TRP A 77 12.93 16.41 11.60
C TRP A 77 12.07 15.16 11.78
N ARG A 78 11.07 14.95 10.92
CA ARG A 78 10.29 13.69 10.86
C ARG A 78 11.18 12.46 10.65
N LYS A 79 12.25 12.56 9.86
CA LYS A 79 13.20 11.46 9.64
C LYS A 79 14.21 11.28 10.75
N GLN A 80 14.66 12.39 11.33
CA GLN A 80 15.72 12.40 12.35
C GLN A 80 15.21 12.03 13.74
N PHE A 81 13.96 12.39 14.06
CA PHE A 81 13.38 12.23 15.39
C PHE A 81 12.16 11.29 15.36
N PRO A 82 12.35 10.00 15.67
CA PRO A 82 11.26 9.01 15.68
C PRO A 82 10.12 9.34 16.65
N GLU A 83 10.42 10.03 17.75
CA GLU A 83 9.41 10.47 18.72
C GLU A 83 8.44 11.49 18.11
N LEU A 84 8.96 12.48 17.37
CA LEU A 84 8.15 13.46 16.66
C LEU A 84 7.31 12.77 15.58
N GLU A 85 7.93 11.90 14.78
CA GLU A 85 7.24 11.15 13.73
C GLU A 85 6.07 10.35 14.26
N LYS A 86 6.27 9.65 15.39
CA LYS A 86 5.21 8.90 16.05
C LYS A 86 4.03 9.82 16.43
N MET A 87 4.29 10.96 17.06
CA MET A 87 3.22 11.90 17.45
C MET A 87 2.42 12.45 16.27
N LEU A 88 3.08 12.68 15.12
CA LEU A 88 2.40 13.15 13.92
C LEU A 88 1.60 12.03 13.27
N ASN A 89 2.16 10.82 13.18
CA ASN A 89 1.47 9.66 12.61
C ASN A 89 0.25 9.24 13.45
N ASP A 90 0.35 9.22 14.78
CA ASP A 90 -0.79 8.94 15.66
C ASP A 90 -1.96 9.90 15.39
N TYR A 91 -1.66 11.16 15.03
CA TYR A 91 -2.67 12.14 14.63
C TYR A 91 -3.18 11.94 13.19
N ASP A 92 -2.30 11.60 12.25
CA ASP A 92 -2.67 11.30 10.87
C ASP A 92 -3.64 10.09 10.81
N GLU A 93 -3.40 9.05 11.62
CA GLU A 93 -4.33 7.92 11.79
C GLU A 93 -5.67 8.38 12.40
N SER A 94 -5.64 9.24 13.42
CA SER A 94 -6.86 9.80 14.01
C SER A 94 -7.68 10.63 13.00
N LEU A 95 -7.03 11.33 12.08
CA LEU A 95 -7.70 12.04 10.98
C LEU A 95 -8.30 11.06 9.97
N GLY A 96 -7.64 9.94 9.71
CA GLY A 96 -8.18 8.82 8.94
C GLY A 96 -9.49 8.30 9.54
N ASP A 97 -9.49 7.99 10.84
CA ASP A 97 -10.68 7.52 11.57
C ASP A 97 -11.83 8.53 11.53
N LEU A 98 -11.52 9.83 11.60
CA LEU A 98 -12.51 10.90 11.45
C LEU A 98 -13.11 10.90 10.04
N ALA A 99 -12.29 10.75 9.01
CA ALA A 99 -12.75 10.66 7.62
C ALA A 99 -13.63 9.43 7.40
N GLU A 100 -13.26 8.27 7.96
CA GLU A 100 -14.08 7.05 7.92
C GLU A 100 -15.43 7.27 8.62
N SER A 101 -15.42 7.92 9.80
CA SER A 101 -16.65 8.26 10.52
C SER A 101 -17.56 9.16 9.69
N LYS A 102 -17.00 10.19 9.04
CA LYS A 102 -17.75 11.10 8.15
C LYS A 102 -18.29 10.38 6.91
N LEU A 103 -17.53 9.46 6.34
CA LEU A 103 -17.99 8.62 5.23
C LEU A 103 -19.21 7.80 5.64
N MET A 104 -19.18 7.18 6.82
CA MET A 104 -20.31 6.39 7.33
C MET A 104 -21.55 7.26 7.61
N MET A 105 -21.36 8.48 8.14
CA MET A 105 -22.46 9.44 8.29
C MET A 105 -23.09 9.79 6.93
N ALA A 106 -22.28 10.11 5.92
CA ALA A 106 -22.77 10.41 4.57
C ALA A 106 -23.53 9.23 3.93
N ILE A 107 -23.09 8.00 4.19
CA ILE A 107 -23.80 6.78 3.77
C ILE A 107 -25.18 6.69 4.44
N ASN A 108 -25.26 6.93 5.74
CA ASN A 108 -26.52 6.92 6.49
C ASN A 108 -27.50 8.01 6.00
N GLU A 109 -26.97 9.15 5.54
CA GLU A 109 -27.74 10.24 4.93
C GLU A 109 -28.16 9.96 3.48
N GLY A 110 -27.76 8.82 2.90
CA GLY A 110 -28.13 8.43 1.54
C GLY A 110 -27.29 9.07 0.43
N ASN A 111 -26.10 9.58 0.74
CA ASN A 111 -25.19 10.11 -0.28
C ASN A 111 -24.73 8.99 -1.22
N LEU A 112 -25.28 8.96 -2.44
CA LEU A 112 -25.03 7.92 -3.43
C LEU A 112 -23.53 7.79 -3.79
N THR A 113 -22.81 8.91 -3.87
CA THR A 113 -21.37 8.90 -4.18
C THR A 113 -20.57 8.23 -3.06
N ALA A 114 -20.89 8.52 -1.80
CA ALA A 114 -20.26 7.88 -0.64
C ALA A 114 -20.53 6.37 -0.60
N ILE A 115 -21.77 5.96 -0.89
CA ILE A 115 -22.18 4.55 -0.96
C ILE A 115 -21.40 3.82 -2.07
N ILE A 116 -21.39 4.36 -3.28
CA ILE A 116 -20.66 3.79 -4.42
C ILE A 116 -19.16 3.68 -4.09
N PHE A 117 -18.57 4.73 -3.53
CA PHE A 117 -17.16 4.75 -3.13
C PHE A 117 -16.84 3.65 -2.10
N TYR A 118 -17.67 3.51 -1.06
CA TYR A 118 -17.50 2.49 -0.03
C TYR A 118 -17.62 1.07 -0.58
N LEU A 119 -18.63 0.80 -1.41
CA LEU A 119 -18.81 -0.52 -2.05
C LEU A 119 -17.61 -0.88 -2.94
N LYS A 120 -17.13 0.07 -3.74
CA LYS A 120 -15.97 -0.11 -4.61
C LYS A 120 -14.64 -0.31 -3.87
N THR A 121 -14.54 0.14 -2.61
CA THR A 121 -13.30 0.03 -1.84
C THR A 121 -13.30 -1.18 -0.92
N LYS A 122 -14.31 -1.32 -0.04
CA LYS A 122 -14.39 -2.40 0.95
C LYS A 122 -15.01 -3.69 0.39
N HIS A 123 -15.89 -3.61 -0.62
CA HIS A 123 -16.62 -4.76 -1.16
C HIS A 123 -16.17 -5.19 -2.58
N LYS A 124 -14.92 -4.91 -2.97
CA LYS A 124 -14.33 -5.39 -4.24
C LYS A 124 -14.53 -6.89 -4.46
N GLY A 125 -14.38 -7.71 -3.40
CA GLY A 125 -14.58 -9.16 -3.45
C GLY A 125 -16.02 -9.60 -3.77
N ARG A 126 -17.01 -8.70 -3.71
CA ARG A 126 -18.40 -8.96 -4.10
C ARG A 126 -18.71 -8.58 -5.55
N GLY A 127 -17.73 -8.10 -6.30
CA GLY A 127 -17.88 -7.72 -7.71
C GLY A 127 -18.08 -6.21 -7.96
N TYR A 128 -17.96 -5.36 -6.94
CA TYR A 128 -18.00 -3.89 -7.11
C TYR A 128 -16.66 -3.35 -7.60
N ILE A 129 -16.33 -3.59 -8.87
CA ILE A 129 -15.10 -3.15 -9.53
C ILE A 129 -15.42 -2.45 -10.85
N GLU A 130 -14.62 -1.46 -11.24
CA GLU A 130 -14.88 -0.61 -12.42
C GLU A 130 -14.47 -1.23 -13.76
N GLY A 131 -13.81 -2.38 -13.75
CA GLY A 131 -13.46 -3.12 -14.95
C GLY A 131 -12.67 -4.37 -14.64
N GLN A 132 -13.03 -5.48 -15.28
CA GLN A 132 -12.21 -6.70 -15.33
C GLN A 132 -11.56 -6.76 -16.70
N GLU A 133 -10.25 -6.63 -16.76
CA GLU A 133 -9.50 -6.97 -17.97
C GLU A 133 -9.36 -8.51 -17.99
N ILE A 134 -10.28 -9.19 -18.69
CA ILE A 134 -10.20 -10.64 -18.86
C ILE A 134 -9.07 -10.92 -19.87
N LYS A 135 -7.87 -11.18 -19.37
CA LYS A 135 -6.78 -11.75 -20.17
C LYS A 135 -7.08 -13.23 -20.39
N ALA A 136 -7.94 -13.53 -21.35
CA ALA A 136 -8.12 -14.89 -21.84
C ALA A 136 -6.86 -15.30 -22.60
N THR A 137 -5.94 -16.01 -21.95
CA THR A 137 -4.85 -16.68 -22.66
C THR A 137 -5.47 -17.87 -23.40
N VAL A 138 -5.69 -17.71 -24.69
CA VAL A 138 -6.09 -18.82 -25.56
C VAL A 138 -4.88 -19.76 -25.70
N GLN A 139 -4.77 -20.73 -24.79
CA GLN A 139 -3.88 -21.90 -24.93
C GLN A 139 -4.57 -23.03 -25.72
N GLY A 140 -5.54 -22.68 -26.57
CA GLY A 140 -6.12 -23.60 -27.53
C GLY A 140 -5.34 -23.49 -28.82
N ALA A 141 -4.66 -24.57 -29.20
CA ALA A 141 -3.83 -24.68 -30.38
C ALA A 141 -4.45 -23.98 -31.61
N ILE A 142 -3.97 -22.79 -31.93
CA ILE A 142 -3.98 -22.33 -33.32
C ILE A 142 -2.94 -23.23 -34.00
N LYS A 143 -3.33 -24.46 -34.35
CA LYS A 143 -2.65 -25.16 -35.43
C LYS A 143 -2.87 -24.25 -36.63
N GLY A 144 -1.86 -23.45 -36.96
CA GLY A 144 -1.79 -22.86 -38.28
C GLY A 144 -1.72 -24.04 -39.24
N MET A 145 -2.87 -24.50 -39.73
CA MET A 145 -2.90 -25.44 -40.83
C MET A 145 -2.25 -24.71 -42.01
N SER A 146 -1.28 -25.35 -42.65
CA SER A 146 -0.79 -24.82 -43.93
C SER A 146 -1.97 -24.79 -44.92
N GLN A 147 -1.92 -23.90 -45.91
CA GLN A 147 -2.98 -23.84 -46.93
C GLN A 147 -3.22 -25.21 -47.60
N GLU A 148 -2.19 -26.05 -47.64
CA GLU A 148 -2.21 -27.39 -48.21
C GLU A 148 -2.99 -28.38 -47.33
N GLU A 149 -2.77 -28.37 -46.01
CA GLU A 149 -3.50 -29.23 -45.05
C GLU A 149 -5.00 -28.87 -44.99
N ALA A 150 -5.34 -27.58 -45.13
CA ALA A 150 -6.72 -27.12 -45.18
C ALA A 150 -7.43 -27.57 -46.46
N ALA A 151 -6.74 -27.55 -47.61
CA ALA A 151 -7.27 -28.00 -48.88
C ALA A 151 -7.48 -29.52 -48.94
N GLU A 152 -6.61 -30.28 -48.26
CA GLU A 152 -6.73 -31.74 -48.18
C GLU A 152 -7.92 -32.17 -47.32
N PHE A 153 -8.19 -31.45 -46.22
CA PHE A 153 -9.38 -31.66 -45.40
C PHE A 153 -10.70 -31.41 -46.15
N ILE A 154 -10.74 -30.36 -46.99
CA ILE A 154 -11.92 -30.06 -47.84
C ILE A 154 -12.16 -31.19 -48.84
N LYS A 155 -11.11 -31.69 -49.50
CA LYS A 155 -11.21 -32.83 -50.43
C LYS A 155 -11.67 -34.12 -49.75
N GLN A 156 -11.35 -34.32 -48.47
CA GLN A 156 -11.77 -35.48 -47.70
C GLN A 156 -13.29 -35.45 -47.46
N LEU A 157 -13.83 -34.27 -47.09
CA LEU A 157 -15.26 -34.08 -46.83
C LEU A 157 -16.12 -34.22 -48.09
N GLU A 158 -15.62 -33.77 -49.24
CA GLU A 158 -16.30 -33.93 -50.54
C GLU A 158 -16.36 -35.39 -51.01
N LYS A 159 -15.53 -36.29 -50.44
CA LYS A 159 -15.55 -37.74 -50.75
C LYS A 159 -16.44 -38.55 -49.82
N GLU A 160 -16.86 -37.98 -48.70
CA GLU A 160 -17.71 -38.64 -47.70
C GLU A 160 -19.20 -38.26 -47.80
N CYS A 161 -19.56 -37.34 -48.72
CA CYS A 161 -20.94 -37.10 -49.17
C CYS A 161 -21.24 -37.85 -50.47
#